data_AF-A0A4R9WKI7-F1
#
_entry.id   AF-A0A4R9WKI7-F1
#
_cell.length_a   1.000
_cell.length_b   1.000
_cell.length_c   1.000
_cell.angle_alpha   90.00
_cell.angle_beta   90.00
_cell.angle_gamma   90.00
#
_symmetry.space_group_name_H-M   'P 1'
#
loop_
_entity.id
_entity.type
_entity.pdbx_description
1 polymer ?
#
loop_
_entity_poly.entity_id
_entity_poly.type
_entity_poly.pdbx_seq_one_letter_code
_entity_poly.pdbx_strand_id
1 'polypeptide(L)'
;PEPLHSPSDMRRAHMQKLALCHILEGIADDLPSRVDRRQCLAVAADLLPLLRECHRFEEEVVFPAFVRQTGEEDTVARLKLEHLEDESAAADL
;
A
#
# COMPACT_ATOMS: atom_id res chain seq x y z
N PRO A 1 0.23 -8.09 -10.11
CA PRO A 1 1.23 -6.99 -10.19
C PRO A 1 2.59 -7.55 -10.65
N GLU A 2 3.26 -6.89 -11.60
CA GLU A 2 4.67 -7.22 -11.87
C GLU A 2 5.54 -6.76 -10.68
N PRO A 3 6.60 -7.51 -10.34
CA PRO A 3 7.47 -7.15 -9.22
C PRO A 3 8.20 -5.82 -9.46
N LEU A 4 8.36 -5.04 -8.39
CA LEU A 4 9.08 -3.76 -8.38
C LEU A 4 10.59 -4.04 -8.38
N HIS A 5 11.28 -3.39 -9.31
CA HIS A 5 12.72 -3.56 -9.49
C HIS A 5 13.49 -2.24 -9.48
N SER A 6 12.80 -1.10 -9.48
CA SER A 6 13.43 0.21 -9.56
C SER A 6 12.69 1.30 -8.76
N PRO A 7 13.35 2.41 -8.40
CA PRO A 7 12.70 3.56 -7.80
C PRO A 7 11.58 4.17 -8.67
N SER A 8 11.68 4.07 -9.99
CA SER A 8 10.61 4.49 -10.91
C SER A 8 9.37 3.60 -10.80
N ASP A 9 9.55 2.29 -10.62
CA ASP A 9 8.44 1.37 -10.39
C ASP A 9 7.78 1.69 -9.04
N MET A 10 8.57 1.96 -8.00
CA MET A 10 8.04 2.36 -6.69
C MET A 10 7.21 3.64 -6.78
N ARG A 11 7.68 4.65 -7.52
CA ARG A 11 6.90 5.88 -7.76
C ARG A 11 5.56 5.57 -8.42
N ARG A 12 5.53 4.69 -9.43
CA ARG A 12 4.28 4.28 -10.07
C ARG A 12 3.36 3.54 -9.09
N ALA A 13 3.90 2.64 -8.28
CA ALA A 13 3.14 1.90 -7.27
C ALA A 13 2.55 2.84 -6.20
N HIS A 14 3.29 3.86 -5.76
CA HIS A 14 2.76 4.90 -4.88
C HIS A 14 1.60 5.69 -5.51
N MET A 15 1.71 6.05 -6.78
CA MET A 15 0.60 6.71 -7.48
C MET A 15 -0.63 5.79 -7.58
N GLN A 16 -0.43 4.48 -7.77
CA GLN A 16 -1.51 3.49 -7.74
C GLN A 16 -2.14 3.35 -6.35
N LYS A 17 -1.33 3.34 -5.27
CA LYS A 17 -1.82 3.34 -3.88
C LYS A 17 -2.73 4.54 -3.64
N LEU A 18 -2.29 5.75 -4.00
CA LEU A 18 -3.09 6.97 -3.87
C LEU A 18 -4.39 6.93 -4.68
N ALA A 19 -4.34 6.40 -5.91
CA ALA A 19 -5.54 6.24 -6.72
C ALA A 19 -6.56 5.30 -6.07
N LEU A 20 -6.12 4.17 -5.49
CA LEU A 20 -7.00 3.26 -4.75
C LEU A 20 -7.56 3.91 -3.48
N CYS A 21 -6.78 4.71 -2.75
CA CYS A 21 -7.27 5.47 -1.60
C CYS A 21 -8.39 6.45 -1.99
N HIS A 22 -8.23 7.19 -3.09
CA HIS A 22 -9.30 8.07 -3.59
C HIS A 22 -10.56 7.30 -4.00
N ILE A 23 -10.41 6.09 -4.53
CA ILE A 23 -11.56 5.24 -4.84
C ILE A 23 -12.25 4.78 -3.56
N LEU A 24 -11.50 4.36 -2.53
CA LEU A 24 -12.04 3.99 -1.22
C LEU A 24 -12.79 5.15 -0.57
N GLU A 25 -12.23 6.35 -0.63
CA GLU A 25 -12.87 7.58 -0.12
C GLU A 25 -14.19 7.85 -0.86
N GLY A 26 -14.20 7.76 -2.19
CA GLY A 26 -15.43 7.91 -2.97
C GLY A 26 -16.50 6.85 -2.67
N ILE A 27 -16.09 5.59 -2.43
CA ILE A 27 -17.01 4.54 -1.97
C ILE A 27 -17.58 4.90 -0.60
N ALA A 28 -16.74 5.37 0.33
CA ALA A 28 -17.15 5.75 1.68
C ALA A 28 -18.15 6.91 1.68
N ASP A 29 -17.92 7.93 0.85
CA ASP A 29 -18.83 9.07 0.68
C ASP A 29 -20.20 8.66 0.13
N ASP A 30 -20.24 7.65 -0.75
CA ASP A 30 -21.48 7.16 -1.36
C ASP A 30 -22.28 6.23 -0.40
N LEU A 31 -21.72 5.81 0.75
CA LEU A 31 -22.39 4.91 1.70
C LEU A 31 -23.50 5.61 2.52
N PRO A 32 -24.60 4.89 2.84
CA PRO A 32 -25.00 3.58 2.33
C PRO A 32 -25.76 3.65 0.99
N SER A 33 -25.92 4.86 0.45
CA SER A 33 -26.95 5.18 -0.55
C SER A 33 -26.67 4.68 -1.97
N ARG A 34 -25.40 4.62 -2.40
CA ARG A 34 -25.04 4.29 -3.79
C ARG A 34 -23.77 3.43 -3.88
N VAL A 35 -23.88 2.18 -3.46
CA VAL A 35 -22.76 1.23 -3.48
C VAL A 35 -22.57 0.59 -4.86
N ASP A 36 -21.46 0.89 -5.53
CA ASP A 36 -21.01 0.14 -6.70
C ASP A 36 -20.20 -1.10 -6.26
N ARG A 37 -20.88 -2.25 -6.23
CA ARG A 37 -20.26 -3.53 -5.83
C ARG A 37 -19.11 -3.96 -6.72
N ARG A 38 -19.11 -3.60 -8.01
CA ARG A 38 -18.01 -3.96 -8.92
C ARG A 38 -16.76 -3.16 -8.57
N GLN A 39 -16.94 -1.88 -8.25
CA GLN A 39 -15.86 -1.02 -7.79
C GLN A 39 -15.27 -1.53 -6.46
N CYS A 40 -16.12 -1.91 -5.50
CA CYS A 40 -15.66 -2.52 -4.24
C CYS A 40 -14.81 -3.77 -4.47
N LEU A 41 -15.29 -4.71 -5.31
CA LEU A 41 -14.56 -5.93 -5.62
C LEU A 41 -13.23 -5.66 -6.34
N ALA A 42 -13.18 -4.68 -7.25
CA ALA A 42 -11.96 -4.30 -7.93
C ALA A 42 -10.91 -3.75 -6.95
N VAL A 43 -11.32 -2.86 -6.05
CA VAL A 43 -10.42 -2.31 -5.02
C VAL A 43 -9.91 -3.39 -4.09
N ALA A 44 -10.78 -4.28 -3.59
CA ALA A 44 -10.37 -5.38 -2.71
C ALA A 44 -9.38 -6.33 -3.39
N ALA A 45 -9.58 -6.61 -4.68
CA ALA A 45 -8.68 -7.46 -5.46
C ALA A 45 -7.30 -6.83 -5.70
N ASP A 46 -7.23 -5.50 -5.85
CA ASP A 46 -6.00 -4.80 -6.25
C ASP A 46 -5.18 -4.26 -5.06
N LEU A 47 -5.84 -3.86 -3.96
CA LEU A 47 -5.19 -3.15 -2.86
C LEU A 47 -4.16 -4.00 -2.11
N LEU A 48 -4.56 -5.19 -1.64
CA LEU A 48 -3.67 -6.04 -0.85
C LEU A 48 -2.44 -6.51 -1.65
N PRO A 49 -2.55 -6.96 -2.91
CA PRO A 49 -1.37 -7.29 -3.71
C PRO A 49 -0.46 -6.09 -3.96
N LEU A 50 -1.01 -4.89 -4.14
CA LEU A 50 -0.20 -3.69 -4.34
C LEU A 50 0.56 -3.28 -3.08
N LEU A 51 -0.08 -3.34 -1.91
CA LEU A 51 0.54 -3.03 -0.62
C LEU A 51 1.72 -3.95 -0.34
N ARG A 52 1.50 -5.27 -0.42
CA ARG A 52 2.54 -6.29 -0.21
C ARG A 52 3.77 -6.07 -1.08
N GLU A 53 3.53 -5.70 -2.33
CA GLU A 53 4.60 -5.50 -3.28
C GLU A 53 5.40 -4.23 -2.99
N CYS A 54 4.74 -3.14 -2.57
CA CYS A 54 5.40 -1.93 -2.08
C CYS A 54 6.22 -2.22 -0.81
N HIS A 55 5.61 -2.87 0.19
CA HIS A 55 6.25 -3.19 1.46
C HIS A 55 7.47 -4.08 1.27
N ARG A 56 7.36 -5.10 0.41
CA ARG A 56 8.50 -5.96 0.06
C ARG A 56 9.66 -5.16 -0.51
N PHE A 57 9.39 -4.26 -1.46
CA PHE A 57 10.44 -3.40 -2.04
C PHE A 57 11.04 -2.45 -0.98
N GLU A 58 10.21 -1.87 -0.13
CA GLU A 58 10.67 -1.01 0.96
C GLU A 58 11.59 -1.76 1.92
N GLU A 59 11.19 -2.96 2.35
CA GLU A 59 11.95 -3.76 3.30
C GLU A 59 13.23 -4.38 2.73
N GLU A 60 13.23 -4.78 1.46
CA GLU A 60 14.38 -5.39 0.80
C GLU A 60 15.39 -4.34 0.29
N VAL A 61 14.93 -3.15 -0.09
CA VAL A 61 15.74 -2.15 -0.81
C VAL A 61 15.83 -0.82 -0.07
N VAL A 62 14.69 -0.21 0.27
CA VAL A 62 14.64 1.18 0.75
C VAL A 62 15.11 1.29 2.19
N PHE A 63 14.51 0.53 3.11
CA PHE A 63 14.81 0.58 4.54
C PHE A 63 16.26 0.21 4.86
N PRO A 64 16.87 -0.84 4.24
CA PRO A 64 18.29 -1.10 4.45
C PRO A 64 19.17 0.06 4.01
N ALA A 65 18.84 0.74 2.91
CA ALA A 65 19.60 1.90 2.45
C ALA A 65 19.40 3.13 3.34
N PHE A 66 18.19 3.33 3.85
CA PHE A 66 17.83 4.40 4.79
C PHE A 66 18.59 4.24 6.11
N VAL A 67 18.51 3.07 6.76
CA VAL A 67 19.20 2.79 8.02
C VAL A 67 20.71 2.98 7.89
N ARG A 68 21.33 2.52 6.79
CA ARG A 68 22.76 2.74 6.56
C ARG A 68 23.15 4.23 6.50
N GLN A 69 22.23 5.11 6.12
CA GLN A 69 22.49 6.55 5.99
C GLN A 69 22.13 7.32 7.26
N THR A 70 21.07 6.91 7.97
CA THR A 70 20.48 7.68 9.07
C THR A 70 20.68 7.07 10.44
N GLY A 71 20.85 5.74 10.54
CA GLY A 71 20.85 5.02 11.82
C GLY A 71 19.50 5.09 12.54
N GLU A 72 18.39 5.17 11.79
CA GLU A 72 17.04 5.22 12.36
C GLU A 72 16.35 3.85 12.31
N GLU A 73 16.88 2.87 13.05
CA GLU A 73 16.28 1.53 13.15
C GLU A 73 14.89 1.56 13.78
N ASP A 74 14.65 2.43 14.77
CA ASP A 74 13.37 2.57 15.45
C ASP A 74 12.26 3.06 14.50
N THR A 75 12.60 4.00 13.60
CA THR A 75 11.68 4.47 12.55
C THR A 75 11.28 3.32 11.63
N VAL A 76 12.25 2.52 11.18
CA VAL A 76 11.98 1.36 10.32
C VAL A 76 11.18 0.28 11.05
N ALA A 77 11.47 0.01 12.32
CA ALA A 77 10.72 -0.96 13.11
C ALA A 77 9.25 -0.56 13.24
N ARG A 78 8.96 0.73 13.47
CA ARG A 78 7.59 1.26 13.48
C ARG A 78 6.93 1.11 12.11
N LEU A 79 7.60 1.48 11.02
CA LEU A 79 7.04 1.37 9.66
C LEU A 79 6.67 -0.08 9.29
N LYS A 80 7.49 -1.07 9.69
CA LYS A 80 7.18 -2.49 9.48
C LYS A 80 5.96 -2.95 10.29
N LEU A 81 5.73 -2.38 11.47
CA LEU A 81 4.51 -2.63 12.22
C LEU A 81 3.30 -2.04 11.50
N GLU A 82 3.42 -0.81 11.00
CA GLU A 82 2.38 -0.16 10.19
C GLU A 82 2.05 -0.96 8.91
N HIS A 83 3.05 -1.56 8.27
CA HIS A 83 2.82 -2.48 7.13
C HIS A 83 1.91 -3.66 7.48
N LEU A 84 2.08 -4.25 8.67
CA LEU A 84 1.24 -5.36 9.13
C LEU A 84 -0.21 -4.90 9.34
N GLU A 85 -0.40 -3.72 9.93
CA GLU A 85 -1.71 -3.13 10.16
C GLU A 85 -2.43 -2.82 8.84
N ASP A 86 -1.72 -2.21 7.88
CA ASP A 86 -2.22 -1.88 6.54
C ASP A 86 -2.64 -3.15 5.77
N GLU A 87 -1.81 -4.21 5.80
CA GLU A 87 -2.13 -5.47 5.15
C GLU A 87 -3.32 -6.19 5.81
N SER A 88 -3.44 -6.13 7.13
CA SER A 88 -4.60 -6.68 7.84
C SER A 88 -5.87 -5.95 7.45
N ALA A 89 -5.84 -4.61 7.45
CA ALA A 89 -6.99 -3.79 7.07
C ALA A 89 -7.41 -4.04 5.61
N ALA A 90 -6.45 -4.18 4.70
CA ALA A 90 -6.74 -4.48 3.30
C ALA A 90 -7.27 -5.91 3.07
N ALA A 91 -6.89 -6.88 3.91
CA ALA A 91 -7.38 -8.25 3.83
C ALA A 91 -8.84 -8.42 4.31
N ASP A 92 -9.33 -7.48 5.11
CA ASP A 92 -10.69 -7.46 5.65
C ASP A 92 -11.72 -6.80 4.69
N LEU A 93 -11.28 -6.29 3.52
CA LEU A 93 -12.14 -5.71 2.47
C LEU A 93 -12.92 -6.77 1.67
#